data_AF-A0A0K0DI06-F1
#
_entry.id   AF-A0A0K0DI06-F1
#
_cell.length_a   1.000
_cell.length_b   1.000
_cell.length_c   1.000
_cell.angle_alpha   90.00
_cell.angle_beta   90.00
_cell.angle_gamma   90.00
#
_symmetry.space_group_name_H-M   'P 1'
#
loop_
_entity.id
_entity.type
_entity.pdbx_description
1 polymer ?
#
loop_
_entity_poly.entity_id
_entity_poly.type
_entity_poly.pdbx_seq_one_letter_code
_entity_poly.pdbx_strand_id
1 'polypeptide(L)'
;MIAQDYGVGIAYYPNCLGFRRSEADHIWRPFDILRGEGTTFKKSFKDSCSEPHLEMLDYLEKFMNSYTGTPKFAQVWPTYLAHDTLKHLYHADEHFLRFFKKNRAIVDKSFFFFMGDHGPRFEGIREVSLGQYENLNPFLMVMIPSMYRNTSIHHQLYQKTNQLMTNFDLHATIMDILKVRTGNFKITD
;
A
#
# COMPACT_ATOMS: atom_id res chain seq x y z
N MET A 1 -11.25 -0.37 2.33
CA MET A 1 -10.50 -1.05 3.40
C MET A 1 -9.22 -0.29 3.67
N ILE A 2 -8.85 -0.11 4.94
CA ILE A 2 -7.53 0.41 5.34
C ILE A 2 -6.90 -0.59 6.31
N ALA A 3 -5.67 -1.01 6.02
CA ALA A 3 -4.93 -1.93 6.86
C ALA A 3 -3.48 -1.48 7.00
N GLN A 4 -2.95 -1.56 8.22
CA GLN A 4 -1.54 -1.37 8.51
C GLN A 4 -1.18 -2.25 9.69
N ASP A 5 0.06 -2.70 9.75
CA ASP A 5 0.51 -3.64 10.78
C ASP A 5 1.21 -2.97 11.98
N TYR A 6 1.21 -1.62 12.06
CA TYR A 6 1.95 -0.88 13.09
C TYR A 6 1.06 0.03 13.94
N GLY A 7 0.86 -0.35 15.20
CA GLY A 7 0.26 0.50 16.24
C GLY A 7 -1.20 0.89 15.97
N VAL A 8 -1.53 2.17 16.16
CA VAL A 8 -2.92 2.65 16.23
C VAL A 8 -3.51 3.16 14.91
N GLY A 9 -2.79 3.10 13.78
CA GLY A 9 -3.20 3.78 12.55
C GLY A 9 -2.42 5.07 12.31
N ILE A 10 -2.06 5.37 11.06
CA ILE A 10 -1.39 6.65 10.70
C ILE A 10 -2.21 7.87 11.13
N ALA A 11 -3.53 7.83 10.99
CA ALA A 11 -4.39 8.95 11.38
C ALA A 11 -4.46 9.17 12.90
N TYR A 12 -4.00 8.19 13.68
CA TYR A 12 -4.02 8.23 15.15
C TYR A 12 -2.60 8.26 15.74
N TYR A 13 -1.56 8.36 14.89
CA TYR A 13 -0.15 8.33 15.28
C TYR A 13 0.27 9.63 16.01
N PRO A 14 1.14 9.54 17.03
CA PRO A 14 0.81 9.95 18.38
C PRO A 14 0.39 11.42 18.46
N ASN A 15 -0.72 11.65 19.17
CA ASN A 15 -1.40 12.93 19.38
C ASN A 15 -2.36 13.38 18.28
N CYS A 16 -2.53 12.62 17.21
CA CYS A 16 -3.60 12.84 16.26
C CYS A 16 -4.95 12.31 16.80
N LEU A 17 -6.01 13.11 16.68
CA LEU A 17 -7.38 12.72 17.07
C LEU A 17 -8.03 11.74 16.07
N GLY A 18 -7.39 11.51 14.92
CA GLY A 18 -7.98 10.77 13.81
C GLY A 18 -9.07 11.54 13.08
N PHE A 19 -9.90 10.79 12.38
CA PHE A 19 -10.99 11.33 11.58
C PHE A 19 -12.30 11.37 12.39
N ARG A 20 -13.17 12.34 12.06
CA ARG A 20 -14.54 12.42 12.64
C ARG A 20 -15.44 11.24 12.28
N ARG A 21 -15.13 10.54 11.19
CA ARG A 21 -15.81 9.34 10.69
C ARG A 21 -14.78 8.23 10.51
N SER A 22 -15.23 6.98 10.44
CA SER A 22 -14.33 5.86 10.14
C SER A 22 -13.54 6.11 8.84
N GLU A 23 -12.26 5.72 8.84
CA GLU A 23 -11.35 5.86 7.69
C GLU A 23 -11.81 5.05 6.48
N ALA A 24 -12.41 3.88 6.76
CA ALA A 24 -12.99 2.97 5.78
C ALA A 24 -14.06 2.10 6.45
N ASP A 25 -14.83 1.37 5.63
CA ASP A 25 -15.82 0.38 6.11
C ASP A 25 -15.16 -0.83 6.79
N HIS A 26 -13.92 -1.13 6.40
CA HIS A 26 -13.11 -2.21 6.96
C HIS A 26 -11.74 -1.65 7.37
N ILE A 27 -11.41 -1.77 8.66
CA ILE A 27 -10.19 -1.25 9.25
C ILE A 27 -9.46 -2.34 10.06
N TRP A 28 -8.13 -2.42 9.92
CA TRP A 28 -7.30 -3.36 10.68
C TRP A 28 -7.05 -2.92 12.13
N ARG A 29 -7.07 -1.60 12.39
CA ARG A 29 -6.75 -0.96 13.67
C ARG A 29 -7.29 -1.68 14.93
N PRO A 30 -8.56 -2.14 15.00
CA PRO A 30 -9.06 -2.84 16.19
C PRO A 30 -8.24 -4.09 16.54
N PHE A 31 -7.74 -4.84 15.55
CA PHE A 31 -6.88 -6.00 15.77
C PHE A 31 -5.57 -5.60 16.45
N ASP A 32 -4.89 -4.56 15.99
CA ASP A 32 -3.62 -4.10 16.57
C ASP A 32 -3.78 -3.53 17.97
N ILE A 33 -4.89 -2.85 18.26
CA ILE A 33 -5.19 -2.36 19.62
C ILE A 33 -5.35 -3.55 20.58
N LEU A 34 -6.19 -4.53 20.22
CA LEU A 34 -6.41 -5.72 21.05
C LEU A 34 -5.12 -6.53 21.25
N ARG A 35 -4.29 -6.63 20.20
CA ARG A 35 -2.95 -7.22 20.25
C ARG A 35 -2.02 -6.47 21.21
N GLY A 36 -2.12 -5.15 21.27
CA GLY A 36 -1.34 -4.30 22.18
C GLY A 36 -1.75 -4.42 23.65
N GLU A 37 -3.05 -4.59 23.92
CA GLU A 37 -3.62 -4.66 25.28
C GLU A 37 -3.45 -6.04 25.94
N GLY A 38 -3.48 -7.13 25.16
CA GLY A 38 -3.42 -8.50 25.68
C GLY A 38 -2.00 -9.08 25.74
N THR A 39 -1.47 -9.35 26.94
CA THR A 39 -0.12 -9.95 27.12
C THR A 39 -0.01 -11.35 26.50
N THR A 40 -1.01 -12.21 26.70
CA THR A 40 -1.06 -13.56 26.12
C THR A 40 -1.12 -13.51 24.59
N PHE A 41 -1.97 -12.63 24.04
CA PHE A 41 -2.13 -12.53 22.59
C PHE A 41 -0.87 -11.97 21.93
N LYS A 42 -0.28 -10.92 22.49
CA LYS A 42 1.01 -10.37 22.05
C LYS A 42 2.12 -11.43 22.05
N LYS A 43 2.20 -12.23 23.11
CA LYS A 43 3.18 -13.32 23.20
C LYS A 43 2.91 -14.40 22.15
N SER A 44 1.67 -14.89 22.05
CA SER A 44 1.30 -15.91 21.06
C SER A 44 1.57 -15.47 19.63
N PHE A 45 1.31 -14.19 19.32
CA PHE A 45 1.60 -13.62 18.01
C PHE A 45 3.09 -13.62 17.71
N LYS A 46 3.91 -13.18 18.67
CA LYS A 46 5.37 -13.22 18.56
C LYS A 46 5.90 -14.66 18.39
N ASP A 47 5.35 -15.60 19.15
CA ASP A 47 5.76 -17.00 19.15
C ASP A 47 5.29 -17.78 17.90
N SER A 48 4.36 -17.21 17.12
CA SER A 48 3.86 -17.84 15.88
C SER A 48 4.87 -17.84 14.72
N CYS A 49 5.93 -17.03 14.82
CA CYS A 49 6.87 -16.76 13.73
C CYS A 49 6.20 -16.27 12.43
N SER A 50 4.96 -15.78 12.50
CA SER A 50 4.26 -15.13 11.39
C SER A 50 4.92 -13.79 11.06
N GLU A 51 4.98 -13.47 9.78
CA GLU A 51 5.45 -12.17 9.32
C GLU A 51 4.24 -11.24 9.07
N PRO A 52 4.18 -10.04 9.68
CA PRO A 52 2.99 -9.20 9.62
C PRO A 52 2.52 -8.83 8.21
N HIS A 53 3.42 -8.68 7.23
CA HIS A 53 3.03 -8.40 5.85
C HIS A 53 2.27 -9.56 5.19
N LEU A 54 2.50 -10.81 5.61
CA LEU A 54 1.74 -11.95 5.11
C LEU A 54 0.27 -11.88 5.54
N GLU A 55 0.02 -11.43 6.76
CA GLU A 55 -1.35 -11.23 7.29
C GLU A 55 -2.05 -10.07 6.60
N MET A 56 -1.31 -8.98 6.32
CA MET A 56 -1.79 -7.87 5.50
C MET A 56 -2.20 -8.33 4.10
N LEU A 57 -1.38 -9.17 3.45
CA LEU A 57 -1.67 -9.72 2.13
C LEU A 57 -2.88 -10.67 2.16
N ASP A 58 -3.00 -11.53 3.17
CA ASP A 58 -4.18 -12.40 3.35
C ASP A 58 -5.46 -11.58 3.58
N TYR A 59 -5.38 -10.51 4.38
CA TYR A 59 -6.51 -9.60 4.60
C TYR A 59 -6.93 -8.87 3.32
N LEU A 60 -5.95 -8.40 2.53
CA LEU A 60 -6.20 -7.84 1.21
C LEU A 60 -6.86 -8.84 0.28
N GLU A 61 -6.37 -10.09 0.24
CA GLU A 61 -6.96 -11.15 -0.58
C GLU A 61 -8.42 -11.42 -0.21
N LYS A 62 -8.74 -11.52 1.09
CA LYS A 62 -10.11 -11.66 1.57
C LYS A 62 -11.00 -10.48 1.15
N PHE A 63 -10.50 -9.26 1.24
CA PHE A 63 -11.25 -8.06 0.84
C PHE A 63 -11.42 -7.95 -0.68
N MET A 64 -10.44 -8.35 -1.48
CA MET A 64 -10.56 -8.37 -2.94
C MET A 64 -11.68 -9.32 -3.40
N ASN A 65 -11.84 -10.46 -2.71
CA ASN A 65 -12.82 -11.49 -3.03
C ASN A 65 -14.21 -11.28 -2.38
N SER A 66 -14.36 -10.32 -1.47
CA SER A 66 -15.66 -9.99 -0.89
C SER A 66 -16.48 -9.08 -1.81
N TYR A 67 -17.75 -8.83 -1.47
CA TYR A 67 -18.61 -7.84 -2.15
C TYR A 67 -18.57 -7.91 -3.69
N THR A 68 -18.87 -9.08 -4.27
CA THR A 68 -18.88 -9.29 -5.73
C THR A 68 -19.72 -8.22 -6.43
N GLY A 69 -19.20 -7.67 -7.54
CA GLY A 69 -19.88 -6.60 -8.30
C GLY A 69 -19.80 -5.20 -7.67
N THR A 70 -19.27 -5.07 -6.46
CA THR A 70 -19.07 -3.77 -5.81
C THR A 70 -17.62 -3.30 -6.04
N PRO A 71 -17.41 -2.10 -6.59
CA PRO A 71 -16.07 -1.53 -6.70
C PRO A 71 -15.48 -1.20 -5.34
N LYS A 72 -14.18 -1.40 -5.23
CA LYS A 72 -13.46 -1.41 -3.96
C LYS A 72 -12.31 -0.42 -4.02
N PHE A 73 -11.98 0.13 -2.86
CA PHE A 73 -10.75 0.85 -2.62
C PHE A 73 -10.06 0.25 -1.40
N ALA A 74 -8.78 -0.07 -1.52
CA ALA A 74 -7.98 -0.65 -0.47
C ALA A 74 -6.64 0.09 -0.35
N GLN A 75 -6.26 0.40 0.87
CA GLN A 75 -4.91 0.81 1.23
C GLN A 75 -4.36 -0.18 2.25
N VAL A 76 -3.19 -0.73 1.97
CA VAL A 76 -2.51 -1.70 2.83
C VAL A 76 -1.08 -1.21 3.04
N TRP A 77 -0.64 -1.12 4.29
CA TRP A 77 0.64 -0.55 4.68
C TRP A 77 1.43 -1.51 5.57
N PRO A 78 2.23 -2.42 4.99
CA PRO A 78 3.15 -3.28 5.73
C PRO A 78 4.33 -2.47 6.23
N THR A 79 4.23 -1.95 7.44
CA THR A 79 5.24 -1.08 8.07
C THR A 79 6.39 -1.92 8.60
N TYR A 80 6.11 -3.00 9.34
CA TYR A 80 7.17 -3.82 9.98
C TYR A 80 8.18 -4.42 8.99
N LEU A 81 7.77 -4.64 7.75
CA LEU A 81 8.58 -5.27 6.72
C LEU A 81 9.89 -4.52 6.42
N ALA A 82 9.85 -3.18 6.39
CA ALA A 82 10.97 -2.37 5.91
C ALA A 82 11.20 -1.08 6.71
N HIS A 83 10.44 -0.85 7.78
CA HIS A 83 10.50 0.42 8.50
C HIS A 83 11.86 0.62 9.17
N ASP A 84 12.31 -0.29 10.06
CA ASP A 84 13.51 -0.08 10.88
C ASP A 84 14.82 -0.59 10.25
N THR A 85 14.75 -1.59 9.36
CA THR A 85 15.92 -2.18 8.69
C THR A 85 15.55 -2.69 7.30
N LEU A 86 16.50 -2.62 6.37
CA LEU A 86 16.37 -3.20 5.03
C LEU A 86 16.97 -4.59 4.89
N LYS A 87 17.69 -5.09 5.91
CA LYS A 87 18.49 -6.32 5.84
C LYS A 87 17.69 -7.57 5.50
N HIS A 88 16.40 -7.55 5.81
CA HIS A 88 15.48 -8.67 5.62
C HIS A 88 14.39 -8.34 4.61
N LEU A 89 14.60 -7.39 3.70
CA LEU A 89 13.56 -7.04 2.73
C LEU A 89 13.45 -8.08 1.61
N TYR A 90 14.58 -8.58 1.11
CA TYR A 90 14.63 -9.35 -0.13
C TYR A 90 13.87 -10.69 -0.11
N HIS A 91 13.73 -11.36 1.05
CA HIS A 91 12.96 -12.62 1.08
C HIS A 91 11.46 -12.38 0.84
N ALA A 92 10.95 -11.17 1.09
CA ALA A 92 9.56 -10.85 0.86
C ALA A 92 9.21 -10.77 -0.63
N ASP A 93 10.19 -10.58 -1.53
CA ASP A 93 9.94 -10.54 -2.98
C ASP A 93 9.18 -11.79 -3.46
N GLU A 94 9.54 -12.97 -2.97
CA GLU A 94 8.84 -14.21 -3.31
C GLU A 94 7.39 -14.20 -2.78
N HIS A 95 7.15 -13.59 -1.62
CA HIS A 95 5.84 -13.52 -0.99
C HIS A 95 4.89 -12.64 -1.82
N PHE A 96 5.36 -11.45 -2.22
CA PHE A 96 4.60 -10.55 -3.11
C PHE A 96 4.43 -11.14 -4.50
N LEU A 97 5.46 -11.77 -5.09
CA LEU A 97 5.36 -12.43 -6.39
C LEU A 97 4.28 -13.52 -6.38
N ARG A 98 4.26 -14.37 -5.35
CA ARG A 98 3.23 -15.41 -5.17
C ARG A 98 1.85 -14.79 -5.02
N PHE A 99 1.71 -13.74 -4.22
CA PHE A 99 0.45 -13.02 -4.06
C PHE A 99 -0.10 -12.47 -5.39
N PHE A 100 0.72 -11.75 -6.16
CA PHE A 100 0.28 -11.17 -7.43
C PHE A 100 -0.01 -12.24 -8.49
N LYS A 101 0.78 -13.32 -8.56
CA LYS A 101 0.51 -14.45 -9.47
C LYS A 101 -0.81 -15.14 -9.13
N LYS A 102 -1.04 -15.44 -7.84
CA LYS A 102 -2.26 -16.08 -7.34
C LYS A 102 -3.50 -15.22 -7.63
N ASN A 103 -3.40 -13.90 -7.45
CA ASN A 103 -4.51 -12.96 -7.58
C ASN A 103 -4.62 -12.29 -8.96
N ARG A 104 -3.92 -12.84 -9.97
CA ARG A 104 -3.79 -12.23 -11.30
C ARG A 104 -5.12 -11.81 -11.93
N ALA A 105 -6.17 -12.62 -11.79
CA ALA A 105 -7.48 -12.32 -12.39
C ALA A 105 -8.13 -11.03 -11.86
N ILE A 106 -7.88 -10.67 -10.59
CA ILE A 106 -8.35 -9.42 -9.97
C ILE A 106 -7.39 -8.29 -10.31
N VAL A 107 -6.08 -8.55 -10.22
CA VAL A 107 -5.02 -7.58 -10.56
C VAL A 107 -5.13 -7.09 -12.00
N ASP A 108 -5.39 -7.99 -12.96
CA ASP A 108 -5.56 -7.66 -14.39
C ASP A 108 -6.81 -6.80 -14.69
N LYS A 109 -7.68 -6.57 -13.70
CA LYS A 109 -8.88 -5.72 -13.81
C LYS A 109 -8.83 -4.49 -12.90
N SER A 110 -7.72 -4.28 -12.20
CA SER A 110 -7.60 -3.28 -11.14
C SER A 110 -6.40 -2.37 -11.38
N PHE A 111 -6.49 -1.14 -10.86
CA PHE A 111 -5.30 -0.31 -10.66
C PHE A 111 -4.63 -0.73 -9.35
N PHE A 112 -3.34 -1.03 -9.40
CA PHE A 112 -2.52 -1.33 -8.22
C PHE A 112 -1.33 -0.38 -8.18
N PHE A 113 -1.18 0.30 -7.05
CA PHE A 113 -0.05 1.18 -6.76
C PHE A 113 0.75 0.51 -5.64
N PHE A 114 2.03 0.21 -5.91
CA PHE A 114 2.95 -0.37 -4.94
C PHE A 114 4.08 0.63 -4.72
N MET A 115 4.11 1.24 -3.53
CA MET A 115 4.95 2.40 -3.26
C MET A 115 5.46 2.45 -1.82
N GLY A 116 6.58 3.14 -1.62
CA GLY A 116 7.00 3.62 -0.31
C GLY A 116 6.42 5.00 -0.01
N ASP A 117 6.18 5.30 1.27
CA ASP A 117 5.86 6.67 1.72
C ASP A 117 7.11 7.55 1.77
N HIS A 118 8.26 6.93 2.04
CA HIS A 118 9.60 7.50 1.96
C HIS A 118 10.61 6.41 1.53
N GLY A 119 11.82 6.81 1.13
CA GLY A 119 12.94 5.88 0.96
C GLY A 119 13.62 5.56 2.30
N PRO A 120 14.68 4.74 2.32
CA PRO A 120 15.29 4.27 3.56
C PRO A 120 15.79 5.39 4.48
N ARG A 121 15.54 5.25 5.80
CA ARG A 121 15.88 6.31 6.78
C ARG A 121 16.74 5.88 7.96
N PHE A 122 16.87 4.58 8.20
CA PHE A 122 17.56 4.01 9.36
C PHE A 122 18.94 3.43 9.00
N GLU A 123 19.58 2.80 9.98
CA GLU A 123 20.87 2.11 9.83
C GLU A 123 21.98 3.00 9.24
N GLY A 124 21.99 4.29 9.60
CA GLY A 124 22.99 5.26 9.14
C GLY A 124 22.82 5.73 7.69
N ILE A 125 21.79 5.27 6.96
CA ILE A 125 21.61 5.59 5.54
C ILE A 125 21.53 7.11 5.30
N ARG A 126 20.85 7.85 6.19
CA ARG A 126 20.71 9.33 6.06
C ARG A 126 21.98 10.12 6.37
N GLU A 127 23.02 9.47 6.90
CA GLU A 127 24.27 10.11 7.27
C GLU A 127 25.16 10.37 6.05
N VAL A 128 24.92 9.67 4.93
CA VAL A 128 25.64 9.85 3.67
C VAL A 128 24.76 10.57 2.64
N SER A 129 25.39 11.37 1.77
CA SER A 129 24.69 12.21 0.79
C SER A 129 23.78 11.41 -0.13
N LEU A 130 24.25 10.28 -0.65
CA LEU A 130 23.44 9.39 -1.50
C LEU A 130 22.17 8.91 -0.77
N GLY A 131 22.29 8.51 0.50
CA GLY A 131 21.14 8.01 1.25
C GLY A 131 20.12 9.09 1.60
N GLN A 132 20.51 10.36 1.63
CA GLN A 132 19.55 11.48 1.71
C GLN A 132 18.73 11.60 0.43
N TYR A 133 19.36 11.43 -0.75
CA TYR A 133 18.63 11.38 -2.02
C TYR A 133 17.69 10.17 -2.10
N GLU A 134 18.17 8.98 -1.73
CA GLU A 134 17.34 7.77 -1.69
C GLU A 134 16.16 7.91 -0.73
N ASN A 135 16.35 8.51 0.46
CA ASN A 135 15.27 8.76 1.41
C ASN A 135 14.15 9.64 0.83
N LEU A 136 14.50 10.60 -0.03
CA LEU A 136 13.57 11.52 -0.67
C LEU A 136 13.03 11.01 -2.03
N ASN A 137 13.47 9.83 -2.47
CA ASN A 137 13.07 9.21 -3.73
C ASN A 137 12.41 7.83 -3.48
N PRO A 138 11.19 7.80 -2.91
CA PRO A 138 10.50 6.55 -2.64
C PRO A 138 10.20 5.77 -3.92
N PHE A 139 10.22 4.44 -3.79
CA PHE A 139 9.83 3.52 -4.86
C PHE A 139 8.34 3.70 -5.23
N LEU A 140 8.02 3.59 -6.52
CA LEU A 140 6.66 3.53 -7.04
C LEU A 140 6.59 2.61 -8.26
N MET A 141 5.66 1.65 -8.20
CA MET A 141 5.24 0.81 -9.31
C MET A 141 3.73 0.92 -9.50
N VAL A 142 3.29 1.08 -10.75
CA VAL A 142 1.88 1.14 -11.10
C VAL A 142 1.54 0.01 -12.05
N MET A 143 0.56 -0.82 -11.68
CA MET A 143 -0.08 -1.79 -12.55
C MET A 143 -1.46 -1.27 -12.93
N ILE A 144 -1.75 -1.29 -14.22
CA ILE A 144 -3.06 -0.87 -14.75
C ILE A 144 -3.89 -2.07 -15.21
N PRO A 145 -5.23 -1.95 -15.21
CA PRO A 145 -6.12 -2.94 -15.81
C PRO A 145 -5.67 -3.29 -17.24
N SER A 146 -5.79 -4.57 -17.58
CA SER A 146 -5.37 -5.11 -18.88
C SER A 146 -6.01 -4.39 -20.07
N MET A 147 -7.26 -3.92 -19.92
CA MET A 147 -7.96 -3.12 -20.94
C MET A 147 -7.28 -1.78 -21.27
N TYR A 148 -6.45 -1.24 -20.38
CA TYR A 148 -5.72 0.00 -20.62
C TYR A 148 -4.29 -0.23 -21.12
N ARG A 149 -3.81 -1.48 -21.16
CA ARG A 149 -2.48 -1.79 -21.70
C ARG A 149 -2.46 -1.49 -23.20
N ASN A 150 -1.37 -0.88 -23.65
CA ASN A 150 -1.17 -0.39 -25.03
C ASN A 150 -2.16 0.70 -25.49
N THR A 151 -2.84 1.35 -24.55
CA THR A 151 -3.64 2.55 -24.83
C THR A 151 -2.82 3.82 -24.57
N SER A 152 -3.40 4.98 -24.89
CA SER A 152 -2.78 6.28 -24.59
C SER A 152 -2.46 6.47 -23.10
N ILE A 153 -3.28 5.90 -22.19
CA ILE A 153 -3.01 5.94 -20.74
C ILE A 153 -1.73 5.18 -20.41
N HIS A 154 -1.53 3.99 -21.00
CA HIS A 154 -0.32 3.20 -20.77
C HIS A 154 0.93 3.92 -21.28
N HIS A 155 0.84 4.55 -22.45
CA HIS A 155 1.96 5.29 -23.02
C HIS A 155 2.30 6.55 -22.21
N GLN A 156 1.30 7.28 -21.71
CA GLN A 156 1.51 8.41 -20.81
C GLN A 156 2.19 7.96 -19.50
N LEU A 157 1.71 6.89 -18.87
CA LEU A 157 2.35 6.32 -17.68
C LEU A 157 3.79 5.89 -17.94
N TYR A 158 4.06 5.30 -19.11
CA TYR A 158 5.42 4.93 -19.51
C TYR A 158 6.33 6.16 -19.64
N GLN A 159 5.84 7.26 -20.24
CA GLN A 159 6.60 8.52 -20.33
C GLN A 159 6.91 9.12 -18.94
N LYS A 160 5.99 8.98 -17.98
CA LYS A 160 6.16 9.46 -16.61
C LYS A 160 7.29 8.76 -15.84
N THR A 161 7.76 7.60 -16.29
CA THR A 161 8.91 6.91 -15.68
C THR A 161 10.21 7.72 -15.69
N ASN A 162 10.32 8.71 -16.58
CA ASN A 162 11.48 9.60 -16.68
C ASN A 162 11.16 11.04 -16.23
N GLN A 163 10.08 11.24 -15.48
CA GLN A 163 9.65 12.55 -15.00
C GLN A 163 9.56 12.56 -13.48
N LEU A 164 9.74 13.74 -12.89
CA LEU A 164 9.44 13.93 -11.48
C LEU A 164 7.94 13.73 -11.26
N MET A 165 7.61 12.85 -10.32
CA MET A 165 6.26 12.67 -9.82
C MET A 165 6.21 12.99 -8.34
N THR A 166 5.09 13.51 -7.90
CA THR A 166 4.81 13.85 -6.52
C THR A 166 3.57 13.11 -6.02
N ASN A 167 3.35 13.12 -4.71
CA ASN A 167 2.11 12.59 -4.14
C ASN A 167 0.85 13.35 -4.62
N PHE A 168 0.99 14.59 -5.13
CA PHE A 168 -0.14 15.31 -5.73
C PHE A 168 -0.56 14.70 -7.07
N ASP A 169 0.40 14.22 -7.88
CA ASP A 169 0.11 13.53 -9.14
C ASP A 169 -0.62 12.19 -8.89
N LEU A 170 -0.20 11.46 -7.85
CA LEU A 170 -0.87 10.23 -7.41
C LEU A 170 -2.29 10.53 -6.92
N HIS A 171 -2.47 11.59 -6.12
CA HIS A 171 -3.79 12.02 -5.67
C HIS A 171 -4.70 12.35 -6.85
N ALA A 172 -4.25 13.16 -7.80
CA ALA A 172 -5.01 13.51 -9.00
C ALA A 172 -5.39 12.25 -9.81
N THR A 173 -4.44 11.34 -9.99
CA THR A 173 -4.66 10.05 -10.69
C THR A 173 -5.75 9.21 -10.01
N ILE A 174 -5.71 9.08 -8.68
CA ILE A 174 -6.74 8.35 -7.92
C ILE A 174 -8.11 9.01 -8.09
N MET A 175 -8.16 10.35 -8.03
CA MET A 175 -9.40 11.10 -8.22
C MET A 175 -9.98 10.90 -9.64
N ASP A 176 -9.14 10.80 -10.66
CA ASP A 176 -9.59 10.55 -12.03
C ASP A 176 -10.09 9.11 -12.21
N ILE A 177 -9.43 8.12 -11.60
CA ILE A 177 -9.91 6.73 -11.57
C ILE A 177 -11.33 6.65 -10.97
N LEU A 178 -11.61 7.44 -9.91
CA LEU A 178 -12.95 7.50 -9.32
C LEU A 178 -14.00 8.09 -10.27
N LYS A 179 -13.63 9.05 -11.12
CA LYS A 179 -14.52 9.67 -12.13
C LYS A 179 -14.77 8.78 -13.35
N VAL A 180 -13.86 7.87 -13.70
CA VAL A 180 -14.07 6.87 -14.78
C VAL A 180 -15.39 6.11 -14.56
N ARG A 181 -15.72 5.82 -13.30
CA ARG A 181 -16.94 5.12 -12.92
C ARG A 181 -18.22 5.93 -13.15
N THR A 182 -18.15 7.26 -13.22
CA THR A 182 -19.31 8.14 -13.38
C THR A 182 -19.56 8.57 -14.83
N GLY A 183 -18.84 8.02 -15.81
CA GLY A 183 -19.01 8.35 -17.24
C GLY A 183 -18.41 9.70 -17.67
N ASN A 184 -17.68 10.39 -16.78
CA ASN A 184 -17.10 11.71 -17.02
C ASN A 184 -15.56 11.65 -17.07
N PHE A 185 -14.99 10.75 -17.86
CA PHE A 185 -13.53 10.72 -18.04
C PHE A 185 -13.10 11.75 -19.08
N LYS A 186 -12.44 12.81 -18.62
CA LYS A 186 -11.56 13.65 -19.43
C LYS A 186 -10.21 13.65 -18.73
N ILE A 187 -9.16 13.26 -19.46
CA ILE A 187 -7.79 13.47 -19.00
C ILE A 187 -7.61 14.99 -18.95
N THR A 188 -7.41 15.53 -17.75
CA THR A 188 -6.98 16.92 -17.60
C THR A 188 -5.47 16.93 -17.60
N ASP A 189 -4.91 17.61 -18.59
CA ASP A 189 -3.47 17.90 -18.73
C ASP A 189 -2.92 18.67 -17.53
#